data_AF-A0A7C5CAU9-F1
#
_entry.id   AF-A0A7C5CAU9-F1
#
_cell.length_a   1.000
_cell.length_b   1.000
_cell.length_c   1.000
_cell.angle_alpha   90.00
_cell.angle_beta   90.00
_cell.angle_gamma   90.00
#
_symmetry.space_group_name_H-M   'P 1'
#
loop_
_entity.id
_entity.type
_entity.pdbx_description
1 polymer ?
#
loop_
_entity_poly.entity_id
_entity_poly.type
_entity_poly.pdbx_seq_one_letter_code
_entity_poly.pdbx_strand_id
1 'polypeptide(L)' 'LLGAGTGEAGNVAAGLRTTGYFLTHRLAASHGSRPLPAARARLADRLADWGGLTDA' A
#
# COMPACT_ATOMS: atom_id res chain seq x y z
N LEU A 1 10.25 13.40 -2.03
CA LEU A 1 8.85 13.88 -1.93
C LEU A 1 8.62 14.33 -0.49
N LEU A 2 8.08 15.54 -0.28
CA LEU A 2 7.91 16.12 1.07
C LEU A 2 6.66 15.63 1.82
N GLY A 3 5.82 14.79 1.19
CA GLY A 3 4.60 14.26 1.83
C GLY A 3 3.45 15.26 1.94
N ALA A 4 3.39 16.28 1.07
CA ALA A 4 2.41 17.37 1.13
C ALA A 4 1.14 17.14 0.28
N GLY A 5 0.61 15.91 0.27
CA GLY A 5 -0.66 15.60 -0.39
C GLY A 5 -1.83 15.64 0.61
N THR A 6 -3.06 15.68 0.12
CA THR A 6 -4.28 15.61 0.96
C THR A 6 -4.39 14.32 1.77
N GLY A 7 -3.62 13.28 1.41
CA GLY A 7 -3.58 12.02 2.15
C GLY A 7 -4.86 11.20 2.01
N GLU A 8 -5.69 11.48 0.99
CA GLU A 8 -6.93 10.77 0.73
C GLU A 8 -6.70 9.24 0.69
N ALA A 9 -7.51 8.51 1.46
CA ALA A 9 -7.29 7.09 1.70
C ALA A 9 -7.26 6.26 0.41
N GLY A 10 -8.10 6.60 -0.58
CA GLY A 10 -8.11 5.98 -1.90
C GLY A 10 -6.78 6.14 -2.64
N ASN A 11 -6.22 7.36 -2.64
CA ASN A 11 -4.94 7.66 -3.27
C ASN A 11 -3.77 6.96 -2.57
N VAL A 12 -3.79 6.89 -1.23
CA VAL A 12 -2.79 6.13 -0.46
C VAL A 12 -2.89 4.64 -0.76
N ALA A 13 -4.09 4.06 -0.78
CA ALA A 13 -4.33 2.67 -1.13
C ALA A 13 -3.87 2.34 -2.55
N ALA A 14 -4.09 3.24 -3.51
CA ALA A 14 -3.59 3.09 -4.88
C ALA A 14 -2.06 3.11 -4.93
N GLY A 15 -1.40 4.07 -4.27
CA GLY A 15 0.06 4.14 -4.21
C GLY A 15 0.70 2.89 -3.57
N LEU A 16 0.11 2.37 -2.49
CA LEU A 16 0.54 1.12 -1.87
C LEU A 16 0.37 -0.07 -2.81
N ARG A 17 -0.72 -0.16 -3.58
CA ARG A 17 -0.87 -1.24 -4.57
C ARG A 17 0.17 -1.14 -5.68
N THR A 18 0.34 0.04 -6.28
CA THR A 18 1.31 0.30 -7.36
C THR A 18 2.75 -0.04 -6.94
N THR A 19 3.16 0.41 -5.77
CA THR A 19 4.52 0.14 -5.26
C THR A 19 4.71 -1.28 -4.72
N GLY A 20 3.63 -2.02 -4.50
CA GLY A 20 3.68 -3.40 -4.00
C GLY A 20 4.36 -4.39 -4.93
N TYR A 21 4.29 -4.15 -6.24
CA TYR A 21 5.01 -4.95 -7.23
C TYR A 21 6.52 -4.91 -6.99
N PHE A 22 7.08 -3.71 -6.78
CA PHE A 22 8.51 -3.55 -6.51
C PHE A 22 8.94 -4.27 -5.23
N LEU A 23 8.18 -4.10 -4.15
CA LEU A 23 8.52 -4.73 -2.87
C LEU A 23 8.50 -6.26 -2.97
N THR A 24 7.53 -6.81 -3.70
CA THR A 24 7.36 -8.26 -3.85
C THR A 24 8.41 -8.88 -4.77
N HIS A 25 8.69 -8.25 -5.91
CA HIS A 25 9.51 -8.85 -6.96
C HIS A 25 10.97 -8.38 -6.96
N ARG A 26 11.27 -7.25 -6.29
CA ARG A 26 12.62 -6.67 -6.27
C ARG A 26 13.20 -6.66 -4.86
N LEU A 27 12.46 -6.11 -3.89
CA LEU A 27 12.98 -5.99 -2.51
C LEU A 27 13.05 -7.36 -1.80
N ALA A 28 12.01 -8.18 -1.88
CA ALA A 28 12.03 -9.51 -1.27
C ALA A 28 13.16 -10.39 -1.85
N ALA A 29 13.43 -10.27 -3.16
CA ALA A 29 14.53 -10.95 -3.83
C ALA A 29 15.90 -10.53 -3.29
N SER A 30 16.10 -9.25 -2.96
CA SER A 30 17.37 -8.74 -2.41
C SER A 30 17.53 -8.95 -0.89
N HIS A 31 16.44 -9.23 -0.16
CA HIS A 31 16.41 -9.42 1.30
C HIS A 31 16.30 -10.90 1.72
N GLY A 32 16.98 -11.80 0.99
CA GLY A 32 17.05 -13.22 1.36
C GLY A 32 15.79 -14.03 1.05
N SER A 33 14.98 -13.57 0.09
CA SER A 33 13.77 -14.28 -0.40
C SER A 33 12.66 -14.47 0.64
N ARG A 34 12.68 -13.73 1.75
CA ARG A 34 11.56 -13.77 2.71
C ARG A 34 10.34 -13.08 2.08
N PRO A 35 9.17 -13.74 2.01
CA PRO A 35 7.97 -13.11 1.47
C PRO A 35 7.56 -11.91 2.34
N LEU A 36 6.92 -10.93 1.70
CA LEU A 36 6.37 -9.78 2.43
C LEU A 36 5.25 -10.23 3.38
N PRO A 37 5.07 -9.56 4.54
CA PRO A 37 3.99 -9.89 5.46
C PRO A 37 2.61 -9.68 4.84
N ALA A 38 1.70 -10.65 5.04
CA ALA A 38 0.31 -10.55 4.60
C ALA A 38 -0.44 -9.33 5.18
N ALA A 39 -0.01 -8.82 6.34
CA ALA A 39 -0.55 -7.62 6.96
C ALA A 39 -0.53 -6.39 6.03
N ARG A 40 0.42 -6.33 5.09
CA ARG A 40 0.52 -5.25 4.11
C ARG A 40 -0.67 -5.22 3.16
N ALA A 41 -1.06 -6.37 2.61
CA ALA A 41 -2.21 -6.45 1.72
C ALA A 41 -3.48 -6.04 2.48
N ARG A 42 -3.68 -6.57 3.69
CA ARG A 42 -4.81 -6.21 4.57
C ARG A 42 -4.89 -4.72 4.86
N LEU A 43 -3.75 -4.05 5.06
CA LEU A 43 -3.72 -2.60 5.27
C LEU A 43 -4.20 -1.84 4.02
N ALA A 44 -3.72 -2.21 2.83
CA ALA A 44 -4.12 -1.56 1.59
C ALA A 44 -5.63 -1.73 1.32
N ASP A 45 -6.18 -2.92 1.59
CA ASP A 45 -7.61 -3.20 1.47
C ASP A 45 -8.40 -2.33 2.45
N ARG A 46 -7.99 -2.28 3.72
CA ARG A 46 -8.68 -1.48 4.74
C ARG A 46 -8.67 0.03 4.43
N LEU A 47 -7.60 0.54 3.83
CA LEU A 47 -7.52 1.95 3.40
C LEU A 47 -8.45 2.23 2.21
N ALA A 48 -8.64 1.27 1.32
CA ALA A 48 -9.62 1.40 0.24
C ALA A 48 -11.05 1.48 0.79
N ASP A 49 -11.39 0.64 1.78
CA ASP A 49 -12.69 0.66 2.44
C ASP A 49 -12.90 1.95 3.25
N TRP A 50 -11.84 2.49 3.87
CA TRP A 50 -11.93 3.74 4.62
C TRP A 50 -12.31 4.91 3.73
N GLY A 51 -11.79 4.99 2.50
CA GLY A 51 -12.20 6.02 1.54
C GLY A 51 -13.72 6.02 1.29
N GLY A 52 -14.32 4.84 1.14
CA GLY A 52 -15.77 4.71 0.94
C GLY A 52 -16.63 5.05 2.17
N LEU A 53 -16.07 5.04 3.37
CA LEU A 53 -16.75 5.44 4.62
C LEU A 53 -16.76 6.97 4.81
N THR A 54 -15.80 7.68 4.22
CA THR A 54 -15.73 9.15 4.29
C THR A 54 -16.56 9.85 3.21
N ASP A 55 -17.02 9.12 2.20
CA ASP A 55 -17.83 9.63 1.08
C ASP A 55 -19.36 9.45 1.29
N ALA A 56 -19.80 8.92 2.44
CA ALA A 56 -21.19 8.62 2.81
C ALA A 56 -21.70 9.51 3.95
#